data_AF-U9TQS0-F1
#
_entry.id   AF-U9TQS0-F1
#
_cell.length_a   1.000
_cell.length_b   1.000
_cell.length_c   1.000
_cell.angle_alpha   90.00
_cell.angle_beta   90.00
_cell.angle_gamma   90.00
#
_symmetry.space_group_name_H-M   'P 1'
#
loop_
_entity.id
_entity.type
_entity.pdbx_description
1 polymer ?
#
loop_
_entity_poly.entity_id
_entity_poly.type
_entity_poly.pdbx_seq_one_letter_code
_entity_poly.pdbx_strand_id
1 'polypeptide(L)'
;MSKSKWLPLESNPQVMNDYVYKLGVSKDWAYTDVLGLDDELLLMVPQPVKAVILLFPITENYEKDRKEEAKKIQENGQEVSPNVVFFRQTISNACGTIGLLHTLASNTDVIKIDGPLKSLLDKTKNLTPEERAKVLEDDEGLAEAHQASASSGQTKVNL
;
A
#
# COMPACT_ATOMS: atom_id res chain seq x y z
N MET A 1 -25.22 -2.65 4.30
CA MET A 1 -24.25 -3.30 3.41
C MET A 1 -23.10 -3.79 4.27
N SER A 2 -22.81 -5.10 4.31
CA SER A 2 -21.67 -5.60 5.07
C SER A 2 -20.40 -5.02 4.47
N LYS A 3 -19.56 -4.35 5.28
CA LYS A 3 -18.24 -3.90 4.84
C LYS A 3 -17.50 -5.11 4.26
N SER A 4 -17.05 -5.02 3.02
CA SER A 4 -16.20 -6.03 2.38
C SER A 4 -14.98 -6.26 3.27
N LYS A 5 -14.82 -7.49 3.77
CA LYS A 5 -13.63 -7.92 4.52
C LYS A 5 -12.74 -8.65 3.52
N TRP A 6 -11.56 -8.11 3.24
CA TRP A 6 -10.57 -8.78 2.40
C TRP A 6 -9.73 -9.74 3.26
N LEU A 7 -8.91 -10.58 2.62
CA LEU A 7 -7.89 -11.37 3.31
C LEU A 7 -6.65 -10.51 3.55
N PRO A 8 -5.92 -10.67 4.67
CA PRO A 8 -4.64 -9.97 4.82
C PRO A 8 -3.63 -10.49 3.79
N LEU A 9 -2.84 -9.57 3.21
CA LEU A 9 -1.76 -9.90 2.29
C LEU A 9 -0.48 -10.26 3.08
N GLU A 10 0.20 -11.34 2.70
CA GLU A 10 1.50 -11.70 3.28
C GLU A 10 2.56 -10.63 2.91
N SER A 11 3.35 -10.18 3.88
CA SER A 11 4.45 -9.24 3.63
C SER A 11 5.65 -9.98 3.04
N ASN A 12 5.52 -10.33 1.76
CA ASN A 12 6.47 -11.15 1.02
C ASN A 12 6.73 -10.51 -0.35
N PRO A 13 8.00 -10.23 -0.72
CA PRO A 13 8.32 -9.60 -1.99
C PRO A 13 7.76 -10.35 -3.21
N GLN A 14 7.75 -11.69 -3.20
CA GLN A 14 7.21 -12.47 -4.31
C GLN A 14 5.71 -12.20 -4.49
N VAL A 15 4.95 -12.23 -3.39
CA VAL A 15 3.50 -11.97 -3.39
C VAL A 15 3.21 -10.55 -3.86
N MET A 16 3.93 -9.56 -3.34
CA MET A 16 3.78 -8.16 -3.71
C MET A 16 4.11 -7.92 -5.18
N ASN A 17 5.24 -8.45 -5.66
CA ASN A 17 5.69 -8.31 -7.05
C ASN A 17 4.71 -8.96 -8.03
N ASP A 18 4.31 -10.21 -7.79
CA ASP A 18 3.33 -10.89 -8.65
C ASP A 18 2.01 -10.14 -8.71
N TYR A 19 1.58 -9.55 -7.59
CA TYR A 19 0.36 -8.76 -7.53
C TYR A 19 0.48 -7.49 -8.38
N VAL A 20 1.51 -6.67 -8.16
CA VAL A 20 1.65 -5.38 -8.86
C VAL A 20 1.95 -5.55 -10.36
N TYR A 21 2.66 -6.62 -10.74
CA TYR A 21 2.90 -6.92 -12.16
C TYR A 21 1.61 -7.30 -12.89
N LYS A 22 0.71 -8.07 -12.26
CA LYS A 22 -0.62 -8.35 -12.82
C LYS A 22 -1.46 -7.09 -12.99
N LEU A 23 -1.23 -6.08 -12.14
CA LEU A 23 -1.91 -4.80 -12.21
C LEU A 23 -1.27 -3.80 -13.19
N GLY A 24 -0.13 -4.15 -13.81
CA GLY A 24 0.50 -3.38 -14.88
C GLY A 24 1.73 -2.56 -14.49
N VAL A 25 2.36 -2.82 -13.35
CA VAL A 25 3.64 -2.18 -12.98
C VAL A 25 4.79 -2.76 -13.80
N SER A 26 5.72 -1.91 -14.27
CA SER A 26 6.93 -2.36 -14.98
C SER A 26 7.81 -3.26 -14.10
N LYS A 27 8.41 -4.28 -14.72
CA LYS A 27 9.38 -5.18 -14.09
C LYS A 27 10.78 -4.58 -13.91
N ASP A 28 10.98 -3.32 -14.33
CA ASP A 28 12.18 -2.55 -14.01
C ASP A 28 12.25 -2.21 -12.51
N TRP A 29 11.13 -2.32 -11.80
CA TRP A 29 10.99 -2.07 -10.36
C TRP A 29 10.46 -3.32 -9.67
N ALA A 30 10.99 -3.61 -8.48
CA ALA A 30 10.57 -4.74 -7.67
C ALA A 30 10.65 -4.37 -6.18
N TYR A 31 9.78 -4.99 -5.39
CA TYR A 31 9.94 -5.09 -3.94
C TYR A 31 10.99 -6.16 -3.62
N THR A 32 11.78 -5.92 -2.58
CA THR A 32 12.76 -6.86 -2.01
C THR A 32 12.66 -6.85 -0.50
N ASP A 33 13.15 -7.89 0.15
CA ASP A 33 13.31 -7.90 1.60
C ASP A 33 14.37 -6.89 2.05
N VAL A 34 14.11 -6.26 3.20
CA VAL A 34 15.11 -5.51 3.97
C VAL A 34 15.44 -6.35 5.19
N LEU A 35 16.64 -6.95 5.18
CA LEU A 35 17.04 -7.94 6.18
C LEU A 35 17.41 -7.32 7.54
N GLY A 36 17.79 -6.04 7.53
CA GLY A 36 18.14 -5.26 8.71
C GLY A 36 18.36 -3.80 8.37
N LEU A 37 18.61 -3.00 9.41
CA LEU A 37 18.76 -1.54 9.32
C LEU A 37 20.19 -1.05 9.59
N ASP A 38 21.12 -1.96 9.84
CA ASP A 38 22.55 -1.66 9.86
C ASP A 38 23.09 -1.43 8.44
N ASP A 39 24.17 -0.66 8.35
CA ASP A 39 24.74 -0.25 7.07
C ASP A 39 25.08 -1.44 6.16
N GLU A 40 25.59 -2.54 6.72
CA GLU A 40 25.98 -3.73 5.96
C GLU A 40 24.77 -4.41 5.31
N LEU A 41 23.68 -4.61 6.06
CA LEU A 41 22.45 -5.19 5.51
C LEU A 41 21.71 -4.23 4.57
N LEU A 42 21.77 -2.92 4.80
CA LEU A 42 21.17 -1.93 3.89
C LEU A 42 21.89 -1.86 2.53
N LEU A 43 23.20 -2.12 2.49
CA LEU A 43 23.96 -2.20 1.23
C LEU A 43 23.51 -3.37 0.33
N MET A 44 22.81 -4.36 0.87
CA MET A 44 22.25 -5.47 0.10
C MET A 44 20.97 -5.08 -0.66
N VAL A 45 20.34 -3.96 -0.33
CA VAL A 45 19.11 -3.49 -0.98
C VAL A 45 19.46 -2.88 -2.35
N PRO A 46 18.92 -3.38 -3.47
CA PRO A 46 19.17 -2.83 -4.79
C PRO A 46 18.80 -1.35 -4.88
N GLN A 47 19.66 -0.57 -5.54
CA GLN A 47 19.50 0.87 -5.71
C GLN A 47 19.08 1.19 -7.15
N PRO A 48 18.35 2.30 -7.38
CA PRO A 48 17.81 3.23 -6.38
C PRO A 48 16.54 2.72 -5.66
N VAL A 49 16.31 3.17 -4.43
CA VAL A 49 15.07 2.90 -3.67
C VAL A 49 14.08 4.06 -3.80
N LYS A 50 12.80 3.75 -4.01
CA LYS A 50 11.71 4.75 -4.15
C LYS A 50 10.67 4.73 -3.04
N ALA A 51 10.53 3.60 -2.35
CA ALA A 51 9.59 3.46 -1.26
C ALA A 51 10.01 2.30 -0.35
N VAL A 52 9.54 2.34 0.90
CA VAL A 52 9.66 1.26 1.88
C VAL A 52 8.27 0.97 2.43
N ILE A 53 7.93 -0.31 2.55
CA ILE A 53 6.71 -0.77 3.20
C ILE A 53 7.12 -1.43 4.52
N LEU A 54 6.49 -1.02 5.62
CA LEU A 54 6.72 -1.58 6.95
C LEU A 54 5.45 -2.28 7.42
N LEU A 55 5.55 -3.59 7.65
CA LEU A 55 4.55 -4.35 8.41
C LEU A 55 4.94 -4.32 9.89
N PHE A 56 4.04 -3.88 10.76
CA PHE A 56 4.27 -3.82 12.20
C PHE A 56 2.99 -4.16 12.99
N PRO A 57 3.10 -4.63 14.25
CA PRO A 57 1.93 -4.99 15.04
C PRO A 57 1.19 -3.74 15.58
N ILE A 58 -0.13 -3.74 15.43
CA ILE A 58 -1.01 -2.74 16.04
C ILE A 58 -1.27 -3.15 17.49
N THR A 59 -0.54 -2.55 18.42
CA THR A 59 -0.67 -2.77 19.88
C THR A 59 -1.45 -1.65 20.56
N GLU A 60 -1.84 -1.85 21.83
CA GLU A 60 -2.50 -0.79 22.62
C GLU A 60 -1.61 0.46 22.77
N ASN A 61 -0.31 0.27 22.98
CA ASN A 61 0.65 1.37 23.06
C ASN A 61 0.72 2.14 21.73
N TYR A 62 0.80 1.43 20.61
CA TYR A 62 0.75 2.07 19.28
C TYR A 62 -0.56 2.84 19.09
N GLU A 63 -1.71 2.29 19.46
CA GLU A 63 -3.00 2.97 19.31
C GLU A 63 -3.11 4.23 20.18
N LYS A 64 -2.48 4.22 21.36
CA LYS A 64 -2.36 5.41 22.22
C LYS A 64 -1.49 6.46 21.52
N ASP A 65 -0.28 6.09 21.11
CA ASP A 65 0.67 7.01 20.47
C ASP A 65 0.09 7.61 19.18
N ARG A 66 -0.57 6.80 18.35
CA ARG A 66 -1.26 7.24 17.12
C ARG A 66 -2.33 8.29 17.42
N LYS A 67 -3.13 8.11 18.48
CA LYS A 67 -4.17 9.07 18.87
C LYS A 67 -3.57 10.37 19.38
N GLU A 68 -2.49 10.29 20.15
CA GLU A 68 -1.77 11.46 20.64
C GLU A 68 -1.12 12.25 19.50
N GLU A 69 -0.50 11.58 18.54
CA GLU A 69 0.06 12.20 17.34
C GLU A 69 -1.02 12.88 16.48
N ALA A 70 -2.13 12.18 16.20
CA ALA A 70 -3.24 12.74 15.45
C ALA A 70 -3.80 14.00 16.11
N LYS A 71 -3.93 14.01 17.45
CA LYS A 71 -4.35 15.19 18.21
C LYS A 71 -3.34 16.34 18.07
N LYS A 72 -2.05 16.06 18.23
CA LYS A 72 -0.99 17.07 18.08
C LYS A 72 -0.99 17.71 16.68
N ILE A 73 -1.17 16.90 15.64
CA ILE A 73 -1.27 17.38 14.25
C ILE A 73 -2.54 18.21 14.05
N GLN A 74 -3.68 17.81 14.62
CA GLN A 74 -4.92 18.58 14.53
C GLN A 74 -4.81 19.95 15.21
N GLU A 75 -4.11 20.03 16.35
CA GLU A 75 -3.93 21.26 17.13
C GLU A 75 -2.89 22.19 16.51
N ASN A 76 -1.75 21.66 16.05
CA ASN A 76 -0.59 22.45 15.61
C ASN A 76 -0.47 22.57 14.09
N GLY A 77 -1.25 21.78 13.34
CA GLY A 77 -1.06 21.59 11.92
C GLY A 77 0.17 20.74 11.59
N GLN A 78 0.33 20.48 10.29
CA GLN A 78 1.55 19.93 9.70
C GLN A 78 1.63 20.41 8.25
N GLU A 79 2.83 20.42 7.69
CA GLU A 79 3.01 20.64 6.26
C GLU A 79 2.85 19.29 5.53
N VAL A 80 1.96 19.26 4.53
CA VAL A 80 1.80 18.11 3.62
C VAL A 80 1.98 18.61 2.21
N SER A 81 2.91 18.01 1.48
CA SER A 81 3.13 18.35 0.07
C SER A 81 1.85 18.08 -0.74
N PRO A 82 1.46 19.00 -1.65
CA PRO A 82 0.30 18.79 -2.52
C PRO A 82 0.48 17.61 -3.49
N ASN A 83 1.71 17.12 -3.65
CA ASN A 83 2.02 15.97 -4.50
C ASN A 83 1.77 14.61 -3.80
N VAL A 84 1.44 14.61 -2.50
CA VAL A 84 1.14 13.38 -1.76
C VAL A 84 -0.18 12.79 -2.24
N VAL A 85 -0.13 11.55 -2.76
CA VAL A 85 -1.33 10.79 -3.13
C VAL A 85 -1.72 9.86 -1.99
N PHE A 86 -2.64 10.33 -1.14
CA PHE A 86 -3.14 9.55 -0.01
C PHE A 86 -4.48 8.87 -0.33
N PHE A 87 -4.56 7.57 -0.05
CA PHE A 87 -5.77 6.74 -0.08
C PHE A 87 -6.18 6.38 1.35
N ARG A 88 -7.39 6.73 1.75
CA ARG A 88 -7.92 6.35 3.06
C ARG A 88 -8.33 4.88 3.07
N GLN A 89 -7.91 4.13 4.08
CA GLN A 89 -8.36 2.74 4.24
C GLN A 89 -9.74 2.69 4.90
N THR A 90 -10.71 2.10 4.21
CA THR A 90 -12.08 1.85 4.72
C THR A 90 -12.49 0.38 4.64
N ILE A 91 -11.73 -0.42 3.89
CA ILE A 91 -11.90 -1.87 3.72
C ILE A 91 -11.03 -2.59 4.76
N SER A 92 -11.64 -3.53 5.49
CA SER A 92 -10.91 -4.31 6.49
C SER A 92 -9.90 -5.23 5.80
N ASN A 93 -8.68 -5.32 6.36
CA ASN A 93 -7.53 -6.09 5.84
C ASN A 93 -6.96 -5.66 4.48
N ALA A 94 -7.44 -4.56 3.87
CA ALA A 94 -6.91 -4.07 2.60
C ALA A 94 -5.55 -3.34 2.71
N CYS A 95 -4.94 -3.27 3.90
CA CYS A 95 -3.74 -2.47 4.17
C CYS A 95 -2.57 -2.80 3.23
N GLY A 96 -2.40 -4.07 2.84
CA GLY A 96 -1.38 -4.48 1.86
C GLY A 96 -1.56 -3.78 0.50
N THR A 97 -2.79 -3.78 -0.04
CA THR A 97 -3.10 -3.05 -1.28
C THR A 97 -2.97 -1.55 -1.08
N ILE A 98 -3.45 -1.00 0.04
CA ILE A 98 -3.33 0.44 0.33
C ILE A 98 -1.86 0.89 0.38
N GLY A 99 -1.00 0.12 1.04
CA GLY A 99 0.44 0.38 1.10
C GLY A 99 1.08 0.37 -0.28
N LEU A 100 0.79 -0.67 -1.09
CA LEU A 100 1.28 -0.76 -2.48
C LEU A 100 0.76 0.38 -3.37
N LEU A 101 -0.48 0.84 -3.16
CA LEU A 101 -1.02 1.99 -3.88
C LEU A 101 -0.29 3.28 -3.50
N HIS A 102 0.01 3.51 -2.22
CA HIS A 102 0.74 4.70 -1.77
C HIS A 102 2.15 4.75 -2.36
N THR A 103 2.87 3.63 -2.39
CA THR A 103 4.23 3.58 -2.98
C THR A 103 4.20 3.84 -4.48
N LEU A 104 3.26 3.26 -5.21
CA LEU A 104 3.18 3.36 -6.66
C LEU A 104 2.62 4.71 -7.13
N ALA A 105 1.54 5.20 -6.52
CA ALA A 105 0.91 6.45 -6.90
C ALA A 105 1.83 7.67 -6.69
N SER A 106 2.68 7.62 -5.65
CA SER A 106 3.62 8.69 -5.32
C SER A 106 4.87 8.70 -6.20
N ASN A 107 5.05 7.72 -7.09
CA ASN A 107 6.25 7.56 -7.92
C ASN A 107 5.92 7.37 -9.41
N THR A 108 4.77 7.88 -9.88
CA THR A 108 4.31 7.75 -11.28
C THR A 108 5.17 8.50 -12.30
N ASP A 109 6.04 9.40 -11.85
CA ASP A 109 7.02 10.11 -12.66
C ASP A 109 8.24 9.24 -13.02
N VAL A 110 8.51 8.19 -12.23
CA VAL A 110 9.66 7.29 -12.44
C VAL A 110 9.23 5.85 -12.74
N ILE A 111 8.19 5.36 -12.07
CA ILE A 111 7.70 4.00 -12.23
C ILE A 111 6.64 3.98 -13.32
N LYS A 112 6.93 3.30 -14.43
CA LYS A 112 5.94 3.09 -15.49
C LYS A 112 4.85 2.15 -14.99
N ILE A 113 3.61 2.61 -15.09
CA ILE A 113 2.40 1.89 -14.71
C ILE A 113 1.42 1.91 -15.87
N ASP A 114 1.00 0.72 -16.30
CA ASP A 114 0.01 0.48 -17.33
C ASP A 114 -1.21 -0.29 -16.75
N GLY A 115 -2.12 -0.75 -17.60
CA GLY A 115 -3.15 -1.73 -17.22
C GLY A 115 -4.21 -1.25 -16.20
N PRO A 116 -4.77 -2.17 -15.39
CA PRO A 116 -5.80 -1.85 -14.39
C PRO A 116 -5.36 -0.76 -13.41
N LEU A 117 -4.10 -0.79 -12.94
CA LEU A 117 -3.63 0.21 -12.00
C LEU A 117 -3.57 1.60 -12.61
N LYS A 118 -3.13 1.74 -13.87
CA LYS A 118 -3.15 3.04 -14.55
C LYS A 118 -4.56 3.62 -14.62
N SER A 119 -5.54 2.78 -14.93
CA SER A 119 -6.96 3.18 -15.01
C SER A 119 -7.47 3.66 -13.65
N LEU A 120 -7.12 2.95 -12.57
CA LEU A 120 -7.45 3.35 -11.19
C LEU A 120 -6.80 4.68 -10.82
N LEU A 121 -5.51 4.86 -11.08
CA LEU A 121 -4.78 6.11 -10.79
C LEU A 121 -5.36 7.30 -11.57
N ASP A 122 -5.70 7.12 -12.84
CA ASP A 122 -6.33 8.16 -13.66
C ASP A 122 -7.71 8.56 -13.15
N LYS A 123 -8.51 7.58 -12.72
CA LYS A 123 -9.84 7.79 -12.13
C LYS A 123 -9.77 8.53 -10.78
N THR A 124 -8.67 8.36 -10.03
CA THR A 124 -8.54 8.84 -8.65
C THR A 124 -7.65 10.07 -8.47
N LYS A 125 -6.97 10.52 -9.52
CA LYS A 125 -5.96 11.60 -9.46
C LYS A 125 -6.45 12.88 -8.77
N ASN A 126 -7.67 13.32 -9.06
CA ASN A 126 -8.23 14.59 -8.58
C ASN A 126 -9.22 14.41 -7.42
N LEU A 127 -9.32 13.20 -6.86
CA LEU A 127 -10.26 12.88 -5.79
C LEU A 127 -9.64 13.12 -4.42
N THR A 128 -10.49 13.47 -3.46
CA THR A 128 -10.12 13.49 -2.03
C THR A 128 -9.79 12.09 -1.51
N PRO A 129 -9.03 11.95 -0.41
CA PRO A 129 -8.75 10.63 0.18
C PRO A 129 -10.00 9.77 0.46
N GLU A 130 -11.09 10.40 0.88
CA GLU A 130 -12.39 9.77 1.11
C GLU A 130 -13.03 9.25 -0.18
N GLU A 131 -13.04 10.06 -1.23
CA GLU A 131 -13.58 9.66 -2.54
C GLU A 131 -12.74 8.56 -3.19
N ARG A 132 -11.42 8.61 -3.03
CA ARG A 132 -10.52 7.52 -3.45
C ARG A 132 -10.88 6.21 -2.75
N ALA A 133 -11.17 6.25 -1.45
CA ALA A 133 -11.62 5.08 -0.71
C ALA A 133 -12.93 4.49 -1.26
N LYS A 134 -13.88 5.36 -1.67
CA LYS A 134 -15.12 4.92 -2.34
C LYS A 134 -14.86 4.24 -3.68
N VAL A 135 -13.97 4.79 -4.48
CA VAL A 135 -13.56 4.14 -5.73
C VAL A 135 -12.97 2.75 -5.47
N LEU A 136 -12.16 2.57 -4.42
CA LEU A 136 -11.60 1.27 -4.05
C LEU A 136 -12.65 0.29 -3.51
N GLU A 137 -13.65 0.76 -2.77
CA GLU A 137 -14.75 -0.07 -2.26
C GLU A 137 -15.56 -0.72 -3.40
N ASP A 138 -15.68 -0.02 -4.53
CA ASP A 138 -16.47 -0.43 -5.70
C ASP A 138 -15.62 -1.12 -6.81
N ASP A 139 -14.30 -1.28 -6.61
CA ASP A 139 -13.40 -1.88 -7.62
C ASP A 139 -13.31 -3.41 -7.45
N GLU A 140 -14.23 -4.12 -8.09
CA GLU A 140 -14.28 -5.59 -8.06
C GLU A 140 -13.01 -6.23 -8.63
N GLY A 141 -12.43 -5.67 -9.69
CA GLY A 141 -11.22 -6.20 -10.31
C GLY A 141 -10.01 -6.12 -9.38
N LEU A 142 -9.86 -5.02 -8.66
CA LEU A 142 -8.83 -4.87 -7.64
C LEU A 142 -9.05 -5.82 -6.46
N ALA A 143 -10.30 -6.00 -6.03
CA ALA A 143 -10.67 -6.92 -4.97
C ALA A 143 -10.35 -8.39 -5.34
N GLU A 144 -10.67 -8.81 -6.56
CA GLU A 144 -10.34 -10.15 -7.08
C GLU A 144 -8.83 -10.36 -7.17
N ALA A 145 -8.09 -9.39 -7.72
CA ALA A 145 -6.64 -9.46 -7.83
C ALA A 145 -5.96 -9.50 -6.44
N HIS A 146 -6.49 -8.75 -5.48
CA HIS A 146 -6.07 -8.80 -4.09
C HIS A 146 -6.33 -10.19 -3.49
N GLN A 147 -7.55 -10.72 -3.62
CA GLN A 147 -7.94 -12.02 -3.08
C GLN A 147 -7.07 -13.16 -3.62
N ALA A 148 -6.78 -13.15 -4.93
CA ALA A 148 -5.90 -14.11 -5.56
C ALA A 148 -4.48 -14.05 -4.98
N SER A 149 -3.97 -12.85 -4.71
CA SER A 149 -2.63 -12.64 -4.17
C SER A 149 -2.55 -12.99 -2.68
N ALA A 150 -3.57 -12.64 -1.89
CA ALA A 150 -3.66 -12.98 -0.48
C ALA A 150 -3.80 -14.49 -0.23
N SER A 151 -4.29 -15.25 -1.23
CA SER A 151 -4.36 -16.72 -1.17
C SER A 151 -3.07 -17.40 -1.65
N SER A 152 -2.04 -16.62 -2.01
CA SER A 152 -0.71 -17.10 -2.39
C SER A 152 0.28 -16.95 -1.22
N GLY A 153 1.59 -17.03 -1.48
CA GLY A 153 2.61 -16.94 -0.45
C GLY A 153 2.94 -18.29 0.17
N GLN A 154 3.66 -18.26 1.28
CA GLN A 154 4.18 -19.47 1.95
C GLN A 154 3.32 -19.88 3.15
N THR A 155 2.44 -19.00 3.62
CA THR A 155 1.58 -19.25 4.77
C THR A 155 0.10 -19.36 4.39
N LYS A 156 -0.68 -20.07 5.21
CA LYS A 156 -2.14 -20.10 5.07
C LYS A 156 -2.75 -18.90 5.78
N VAL A 157 -3.71 -18.27 5.13
CA VAL A 157 -4.49 -17.19 5.75
C VAL A 157 -5.35 -17.77 6.89
N ASN A 158 -5.18 -17.22 8.09
CA ASN A 158 -6.07 -17.48 9.22
C ASN A 158 -7.19 -16.43 9.23
N LEU A 159 -8.45 -16.87 9.26
CA LEU A 159 -9.66 -16.05 9.08
C LEU A 159 -10.27 -15.52 10.38
#